data_AF-A0A947SHT6-F1
#
_entry.id   AF-A0A947SHT6-F1
#
_cell.length_a   1.000
_cell.length_b   1.000
_cell.length_c   1.000
_cell.angle_alpha   90.00
_cell.angle_beta   90.00
_cell.angle_gamma   90.00
#
_symmetry.space_group_name_H-M   'P 1'
#
loop_
_entity.id
_entity.type
_entity.pdbx_description
1 polymer ?
#
loop_
_entity_poly.entity_id
_entity_poly.type
_entity_poly.pdbx_seq_one_letter_code
_entity_poly.pdbx_strand_id
1 'polypeptide(L)'
;MTVNVNMARILRINSPAATVIIGNPAIADVTIQDSKTLILTGKAYGQTNLIILDAVGNPIADTLVDVVQQTGELMTVYQGASRTTLICDPVCQPTLMLGDDNAFTSQTIASSSLISSAARN
;
A
#
# COMPACT_ATOMS: atom_id res chain seq x y z
N MET A 1 -7.70 9.55 -6.50
CA MET A 1 -6.84 9.70 -5.31
C MET A 1 -5.98 8.46 -5.22
N THR A 2 -4.68 8.59 -4.96
CA THR A 2 -3.76 7.43 -5.01
C THR A 2 -3.28 7.01 -3.61
N VAL A 3 -3.17 5.70 -3.39
CA VAL A 3 -2.55 5.06 -2.22
C VAL A 3 -1.74 3.84 -2.68
N ASN A 4 -0.63 3.55 -2.03
CA ASN A 4 0.18 2.39 -2.38
C ASN A 4 -0.36 1.12 -1.72
N VAL A 5 -0.20 -0.04 -2.38
CA VAL A 5 -0.50 -1.35 -1.79
C VAL A 5 0.30 -1.55 -0.51
N ASN A 6 -0.36 -2.13 0.51
CA ASN A 6 0.17 -2.34 1.86
C ASN A 6 0.55 -1.05 2.60
N MET A 7 0.10 0.12 2.12
CA MET A 7 0.32 1.40 2.78
C MET A 7 -0.99 2.03 3.21
N ALA A 8 -0.91 2.86 4.25
CA ALA A 8 -2.02 3.64 4.76
C ALA A 8 -1.81 5.14 4.52
N ARG A 9 -2.90 5.85 4.30
CA ARG A 9 -2.95 7.30 4.15
C ARG A 9 -3.99 7.89 5.07
N ILE A 10 -3.61 8.93 5.80
CA ILE A 10 -4.54 9.69 6.65
C ILE A 10 -5.36 10.63 5.77
N LEU A 11 -6.67 10.54 5.89
CA LEU A 11 -7.64 11.44 5.28
C LEU A 11 -8.24 12.32 6.37
N ARG A 12 -8.19 13.64 6.16
CA ARG A 12 -8.83 14.64 7.02
C ARG A 12 -10.00 15.24 6.27
N ILE A 13 -11.17 15.22 6.90
CA ILE A 13 -12.41 15.75 6.32
C ILE A 13 -12.87 17.00 7.09
N ASN A 14 -13.66 17.84 6.41
CA ASN A 14 -14.12 19.12 6.95
C ASN A 14 -15.33 18.98 7.90
N SER A 15 -16.09 17.89 7.78
CA SER A 15 -17.30 17.60 8.56
C SER A 15 -17.22 16.20 9.21
N PRO A 16 -17.91 15.93 10.34
CA PRO A 16 -17.93 14.60 10.94
C PRO A 16 -18.49 13.52 9.99
N ALA A 17 -17.74 12.43 9.80
CA ALA A 17 -18.22 11.25 9.07
C ALA A 17 -19.21 10.46 9.93
N ALA A 18 -20.35 10.10 9.34
CA ALA A 18 -21.31 9.17 9.95
C ALA A 18 -21.31 7.81 9.24
N THR A 19 -21.17 7.81 7.91
CA THR A 19 -21.12 6.58 7.11
C THR A 19 -19.94 6.63 6.15
N VAL A 20 -19.23 5.51 6.03
CA VAL A 20 -18.08 5.35 5.12
C VAL A 20 -18.29 4.10 4.30
N ILE A 21 -18.15 4.22 2.98
CA ILE A 21 -18.39 3.15 2.02
C ILE A 21 -17.18 3.03 1.11
N ILE A 22 -16.66 1.82 0.98
CA ILE A 22 -15.70 1.44 -0.05
C ILE A 22 -16.41 0.51 -1.03
N GLY A 23 -16.35 0.82 -2.33
CA GLY A 23 -16.99 0.01 -3.36
C GLY A 23 -16.50 -1.44 -3.38
N ASN A 24 -15.19 -1.65 -3.30
CA ASN A 24 -14.57 -2.98 -3.23
C ASN A 24 -13.56 -3.11 -2.06
N PRO A 25 -13.96 -3.71 -0.92
CA PRO A 25 -13.11 -3.93 0.25
C PRO A 25 -11.90 -4.87 0.04
N ALA A 26 -11.85 -5.58 -1.09
CA ALA A 26 -10.67 -6.37 -1.46
C ALA A 26 -9.52 -5.49 -1.99
N ILE A 27 -9.84 -4.31 -2.56
CA ILE A 27 -8.86 -3.37 -3.14
C ILE A 27 -8.35 -2.39 -2.08
N ALA A 28 -9.24 -1.80 -1.30
CA ALA A 28 -8.89 -0.85 -0.24
C ALA A 28 -9.80 -1.04 0.99
N ASP A 29 -9.39 -0.49 2.13
CA ASP A 29 -10.17 -0.50 3.36
C ASP A 29 -10.02 0.84 4.09
N VAL A 30 -10.98 1.19 4.95
CA VAL A 30 -10.97 2.45 5.69
C VAL A 30 -11.35 2.23 7.16
N THR A 31 -10.50 2.73 8.05
CA THR A 31 -10.76 2.77 9.50
C THR A 31 -11.01 4.20 9.95
N ILE A 32 -12.02 4.40 10.79
CA ILE A 32 -12.31 5.70 11.40
C ILE A 32 -11.48 5.83 12.68
N GLN A 33 -10.57 6.81 12.73
CA GLN A 33 -9.77 7.11 13.92
C GLN A 33 -10.55 8.02 14.87
N ASP A 34 -11.16 9.07 14.32
CA ASP A 34 -12.04 9.99 15.02
C ASP A 34 -13.08 10.56 14.03
N SER A 35 -13.99 11.41 14.52
CA SER A 35 -15.08 11.96 13.71
C SER A 35 -14.64 12.64 12.40
N LYS A 36 -13.41 13.18 12.30
CA LYS A 36 -12.91 13.90 11.12
C LYS A 36 -11.62 13.31 10.53
N THR A 37 -11.14 12.20 11.08
CA THR A 37 -9.90 11.55 10.67
C THR A 37 -10.15 10.10 10.30
N LEU A 38 -9.82 9.75 9.06
CA LEU A 38 -9.92 8.39 8.55
C LEU A 38 -8.55 7.89 8.11
N ILE A 39 -8.34 6.59 8.19
CA ILE A 39 -7.15 5.90 7.73
C ILE A 39 -7.56 5.02 6.57
N LEU A 40 -7.15 5.39 5.35
CA LEU A 40 -7.34 4.59 4.15
C LEU A 40 -6.14 3.66 3.95
N THR A 41 -6.38 2.37 3.81
CA THR A 41 -5.35 1.35 3.57
C THR A 41 -5.52 0.73 2.19
N GLY A 42 -4.47 0.75 1.37
CA GLY A 42 -4.43 0.02 0.11
C GLY A 42 -4.14 -1.46 0.36
N LYS A 43 -5.01 -2.38 -0.09
CA LYS A 43 -4.87 -3.83 0.13
C LYS A 43 -4.41 -4.58 -1.11
N ALA A 44 -4.98 -4.27 -2.26
CA ALA A 44 -4.65 -4.92 -3.52
C ALA A 44 -4.71 -3.93 -4.68
N TYR A 45 -4.01 -4.23 -5.77
CA TYR A 45 -3.99 -3.39 -6.97
C TYR A 45 -5.38 -3.25 -7.58
N GLY A 46 -5.70 -2.03 -8.03
CA GLY A 46 -6.93 -1.75 -8.76
C GLY A 46 -7.48 -0.36 -8.48
N GLN A 47 -8.68 -0.12 -8.99
CA GLN A 47 -9.44 1.10 -8.76
C GLN A 47 -10.74 0.76 -8.03
N THR A 48 -11.08 1.53 -7.00
CA THR A 48 -12.35 1.49 -6.27
C THR A 48 -12.82 2.91 -6.01
N ASN A 49 -14.01 3.10 -5.45
CA ASN A 49 -14.45 4.40 -4.92
C ASN A 49 -14.53 4.40 -3.40
N LEU A 50 -14.40 5.59 -2.82
CA LEU A 50 -14.61 5.92 -1.42
C LEU A 50 -15.69 7.00 -1.34
N ILE A 51 -16.78 6.68 -0.64
CA ILE A 51 -17.89 7.59 -0.36
C ILE A 51 -17.97 7.80 1.15
N ILE A 52 -18.08 9.06 1.56
CA ILE A 52 -18.21 9.46 2.97
C ILE A 52 -19.46 10.34 3.08
N LEU A 53 -20.37 10.00 3.99
CA LEU A 53 -21.60 10.73 4.24
C LEU A 53 -21.64 11.31 5.66
N ASP A 54 -22.32 12.44 5.81
CA ASP A 54 -22.67 13.02 7.11
C ASP A 54 -23.87 12.30 7.76
N ALA A 55 -24.25 12.72 8.97
CA ALA A 55 -25.33 12.11 9.73
C ALA A 55 -26.73 12.28 9.09
N VAL A 56 -26.88 13.19 8.13
CA VAL A 56 -28.13 13.48 7.40
C VAL A 56 -28.13 12.79 6.03
N GLY A 57 -27.03 12.14 5.65
CA GLY A 57 -26.86 11.42 4.39
C GLY A 57 -26.29 12.27 3.25
N ASN A 58 -25.83 13.50 3.50
CA ASN A 58 -25.19 14.29 2.46
C ASN A 58 -23.76 13.79 2.21
N PRO A 59 -23.30 13.77 0.95
CA PRO A 59 -21.94 13.38 0.62
C PRO A 59 -20.93 14.44 1.09
N ILE A 60 -20.03 14.03 1.98
CA ILE A 60 -18.84 14.78 2.38
C ILE A 60 -17.74 14.56 1.34
N ALA A 61 -17.60 13.33 0.84
CA ALA A 61 -16.67 12.97 -0.22
C ALA A 61 -17.24 11.85 -1.09
N ASP A 62 -16.98 11.94 -2.39
CA ASP A 62 -17.18 10.86 -3.36
C ASP A 62 -15.98 10.91 -4.32
N THR A 63 -15.07 9.94 -4.19
CA THR A 63 -13.81 9.97 -4.94
C THR A 63 -13.37 8.57 -5.38
N LEU A 64 -12.74 8.51 -6.54
CA LEU A 64 -12.01 7.33 -6.98
C LEU A 64 -10.71 7.16 -6.18
N VAL A 65 -10.41 5.92 -5.82
CA VAL A 65 -9.23 5.45 -5.13
C VAL A 65 -8.47 4.52 -6.05
N ASP A 66 -7.28 4.95 -6.46
CA ASP A 66 -6.33 4.17 -7.24
C ASP A 66 -5.33 3.55 -6.28
N VAL A 67 -5.34 2.22 -6.17
CA VAL A 67 -4.37 1.47 -5.38
C VAL A 67 -3.28 0.97 -6.30
N VAL A 68 -2.11 1.60 -6.19
CA VAL A 68 -0.97 1.38 -7.09
C VAL A 68 0.19 0.73 -6.34
N GLN A 69 1.16 0.18 -7.08
CA GLN A 69 2.41 -0.25 -6.47
C GLN A 69 3.20 0.99 -6.05
N GLN A 70 3.97 0.90 -4.97
CA GLN A 70 4.98 1.93 -4.69
C GLN A 70 5.95 1.96 -5.86
N THR A 71 5.87 3.02 -6.67
CA THR A 71 6.77 3.25 -7.79
C THR A 71 8.08 3.80 -7.25
N GLY A 72 8.97 2.94 -6.78
CA GLY A 72 10.39 3.19 -7.04
C GLY A 72 10.70 2.67 -8.45
N GLU A 73 11.64 3.29 -9.15
CA GLU A 73 12.09 2.75 -10.42
C GLU A 73 12.61 1.33 -10.17
N LEU A 74 12.06 0.36 -10.89
CA LEU A 74 12.58 -1.00 -10.89
C LEU A 74 13.95 -0.95 -11.53
N MET A 75 14.99 -1.09 -10.70
CA MET A 75 16.37 -1.13 -11.12
C MET A 75 16.84 -2.57 -11.12
N THR A 76 17.34 -3.04 -12.26
CA THR A 76 18.03 -4.33 -12.32
C THR A 76 19.54 -4.07 -12.35
N VAL A 77 20.27 -4.64 -11.40
CA VAL A 77 21.73 -4.56 -11.32
C VAL A 77 22.31 -5.88 -11.81
N TYR A 78 23.27 -5.81 -12.72
CA TYR A 78 24.02 -6.97 -13.21
C TYR A 78 25.47 -6.92 -12.70
N GLN A 79 25.88 -7.95 -11.97
CA GLN A 79 27.26 -8.17 -11.54
C GLN A 79 27.77 -9.47 -12.18
N GLY A 80 28.27 -9.36 -13.40
CA GLY A 80 28.55 -10.53 -14.24
C GLY A 80 27.25 -11.27 -14.59
N ALA A 81 27.18 -12.57 -14.28
CA ALA A 81 25.97 -13.37 -14.48
C ALA A 81 24.93 -13.20 -13.36
N SER A 82 25.29 -12.53 -12.26
CA SER A 82 24.38 -12.30 -11.13
C SER A 82 23.46 -11.11 -11.43
N ARG A 83 22.16 -11.35 -11.43
CA ARG A 83 21.10 -10.35 -11.65
C ARG A 83 20.37 -10.09 -10.34
N THR A 84 20.22 -8.84 -9.93
CA THR A 84 19.41 -8.49 -8.75
C THR A 84 18.43 -7.38 -9.10
N THR A 85 17.22 -7.44 -8.56
CA THR A 85 16.20 -6.41 -8.77
C THR A 85 16.00 -5.61 -7.49
N LEU A 86 15.95 -4.29 -7.63
CA LEU A 86 15.74 -3.32 -6.57
C LEU A 86 14.59 -2.37 -6.95
N ILE A 87 13.91 -1.83 -5.94
CA ILE A 87 13.00 -0.70 -6.08
C ILE A 87 13.70 0.50 -5.45
N CYS A 88 14.01 1.54 -6.25
CA CYS A 88 14.77 2.69 -5.79
C CYS A 88 13.89 3.95 -5.74
N ASP A 89 13.65 4.46 -4.53
CA ASP A 89 13.11 5.80 -4.26
C ASP A 89 13.20 6.15 -2.76
N PRO A 90 14.05 7.09 -2.30
CA PRO A 90 15.36 7.50 -2.81
C PRO A 90 16.49 6.50 -2.45
N VAL A 91 16.18 5.47 -1.65
CA VAL A 91 17.10 4.39 -1.25
C VAL A 91 16.59 3.08 -1.85
N CYS A 92 17.48 2.32 -2.47
CA CYS A 92 17.12 1.05 -3.09
C CYS A 92 16.81 -0.03 -2.04
N GLN A 93 15.66 -0.68 -2.17
CA GLN A 93 15.26 -1.83 -1.38
C GLN A 93 15.21 -3.10 -2.24
N PRO A 94 15.57 -4.26 -1.70
CA PRO A 94 15.51 -5.52 -2.43
C PRO A 94 14.06 -5.88 -2.80
N THR A 95 13.85 -6.28 -4.06
CA THR A 95 12.60 -6.89 -4.54
C THR A 95 12.92 -8.17 -5.29
N LEU A 96 12.06 -9.17 -5.19
CA LEU A 96 12.30 -10.47 -5.83
C LEU A 96 11.65 -10.52 -7.21
N MET A 97 12.44 -10.79 -8.25
CA MET A 97 11.95 -11.09 -9.60
C MET A 97 12.48 -12.42 -10.12
N LEU A 98 11.73 -13.04 -11.03
CA LEU A 98 12.17 -14.25 -11.73
C LEU A 98 13.43 -13.97 -12.54
N GLY A 99 14.43 -14.84 -12.40
CA GLY A 99 15.75 -14.67 -13.03
C GLY A 99 16.70 -13.81 -12.22
N ASP A 100 16.34 -13.37 -11.02
CA ASP A 100 17.30 -12.86 -10.05
C ASP A 100 18.21 -14.00 -9.54
N ASP A 101 19.39 -13.62 -9.07
CA ASP A 101 20.39 -14.51 -8.50
C ASP A 101 19.80 -15.31 -7.32
N ASN A 102 20.12 -16.61 -7.28
CA ASN A 102 19.59 -17.51 -6.27
C ASN A 102 20.05 -17.17 -4.85
N ALA A 103 21.28 -16.67 -4.68
CA ALA A 103 21.80 -16.27 -3.38
C ALA A 103 21.12 -14.98 -2.88
N PHE A 104 20.95 -13.99 -3.76
CA PHE A 104 20.17 -12.78 -3.46
C PHE A 104 18.73 -13.15 -3.04
N THR A 105 18.06 -13.98 -3.84
CA THR A 105 16.69 -14.43 -3.58
C THR A 105 16.57 -15.13 -2.22
N SER A 106 17.47 -16.08 -1.95
CA SER A 106 17.48 -16.84 -0.70
C SER A 106 17.71 -15.95 0.51
N GLN A 107 18.63 -14.98 0.39
CA GLN A 107 18.93 -14.03 1.47
C GLN A 107 17.77 -13.09 1.75
N THR A 108 17.12 -12.52 0.72
CA THR A 108 15.94 -11.65 0.91
C THR A 108 14.77 -12.39 1.57
N ILE A 109 14.53 -13.66 1.20
CA ILE A 109 13.52 -14.50 1.86
C ILE A 109 13.87 -14.74 3.33
N ALA A 110 15.14 -15.06 3.63
CA ALA A 110 15.61 -15.26 4.99
C ALA A 110 15.48 -13.97 5.83
N SER A 111 15.82 -12.81 5.28
CA SER A 111 15.62 -11.52 5.96
C SER A 111 14.15 -11.24 6.26
N SER A 112 13.25 -11.52 5.31
CA SER A 112 11.81 -11.35 5.52
C SER A 112 11.27 -12.27 6.63
N SER A 113 11.72 -13.53 6.68
CA SER A 113 11.28 -14.47 7.72
C SER A 113 11.77 -14.08 9.12
N LEU A 114 13.01 -13.58 9.23
CA LEU A 114 13.56 -13.06 10.49
C LEU A 114 12.74 -11.88 11.03
N ILE A 115 12.42 -10.91 10.18
CA ILE A 115 11.56 -9.77 10.56
C ILE A 115 10.17 -10.26 11.00
N SER A 116 9.60 -11.20 10.25
CA SER A 116 8.26 -11.76 10.55
C SER A 116 8.24 -12.58 11.85
N SER A 117 9.36 -13.17 12.26
CA SER A 117 9.49 -13.82 13.57
C SER A 117 9.68 -12.82 14.70
N ALA A 118 10.43 -11.74 14.48
CA ALA A 118 10.65 -10.70 15.48
C ALA A 118 9.38 -9.90 15.81
N ALA A 119 8.50 -9.69 14.82
CA ALA A 119 7.22 -8.99 14.99
C ALA A 119 6.13 -9.80 15.71
N ARG A 120 6.38 -11.09 16.00
CA ARG A 120 5.43 -11.99 16.68
C ARG A 120 5.68 -12.16 18.19
N ASN A 121 6.72 -11.51 18.73
CA ASN A 121 6.99 -11.38 20.17
C ASN A 121 6.60 -9.98 20.66
#